data_AF-A0A521VG85-F1
#
_entry.id   AF-A0A521VG85-F1
#
_cell.length_a   1.000
_cell.length_b   1.000
_cell.length_c   1.000
_cell.angle_alpha   90.00
_cell.angle_beta   90.00
_cell.angle_gamma   90.00
#
_symmetry.space_group_name_H-M   'P 1'
#
loop_
_entity.id
_entity.type
_entity.pdbx_description
1 polymer ?
#
loop_
_entity_poly.entity_id
_entity_poly.type
_entity_poly.pdbx_seq_one_letter_code
_entity_poly.pdbx_strand_id
1 'polypeptide(L)'
;MSAPTGSSREGSLEAPTRHPLDWQNPAFHDPAALTGELERVFGICHGCRRCVNLCIAFPTLFDLVDASPTLEVDGVDKGDYRKVIDQCYLCDMCYMT
;
A
#
# COMPACT_ATOMS: atom_id res chain seq x y z
N MET A 1 -27.04 -13.74 -38.71
CA MET A 1 -26.28 -12.48 -38.63
C MET A 1 -26.21 -12.10 -37.16
N SER A 2 -25.19 -12.59 -36.45
CA SER A 2 -25.03 -12.31 -35.01
C SER A 2 -24.49 -10.90 -34.83
N ALA A 3 -25.10 -10.14 -33.91
CA ALA A 3 -24.69 -8.77 -33.58
C ALA A 3 -23.26 -8.74 -33.01
N PRO A 4 -22.50 -7.64 -33.21
CA PRO A 4 -21.18 -7.52 -32.61
C PRO A 4 -21.33 -7.41 -31.10
N THR A 5 -20.87 -8.43 -30.38
CA THR A 5 -20.61 -8.33 -28.94
C THR A 5 -19.65 -7.17 -28.73
N GLY A 6 -20.11 -6.11 -28.06
CA GLY A 6 -19.28 -5.00 -27.65
C GLY A 6 -18.02 -5.55 -26.96
N SER A 7 -16.86 -5.08 -27.40
CA SER A 7 -15.54 -5.48 -26.89
C SER A 7 -15.52 -5.36 -25.36
N SER A 8 -15.67 -6.47 -24.65
CA SER A 8 -15.27 -6.58 -23.25
C SER A 8 -13.76 -6.36 -23.21
N ARG A 9 -13.33 -5.14 -22.88
CA ARG A 9 -11.92 -4.87 -22.59
C ARG A 9 -11.59 -5.60 -21.30
N GLU A 10 -10.53 -6.39 -21.30
CA GLU A 10 -9.96 -6.95 -20.08
C GLU A 10 -9.45 -5.77 -19.22
N GLY A 11 -9.89 -5.69 -17.96
CA GLY A 11 -9.53 -4.59 -17.07
C GLY A 11 -8.06 -4.68 -16.64
N SER A 12 -7.48 -3.56 -16.21
CA SER A 12 -6.07 -3.47 -15.76
C SER A 12 -5.03 -3.60 -16.89
N LEU A 13 -5.38 -3.24 -18.13
CA LEU A 13 -4.48 -3.26 -19.28
C LEU A 13 -3.91 -1.87 -19.63
N GLU A 14 -4.49 -0.80 -19.10
CA GLU A 14 -3.99 0.55 -19.25
C GLU A 14 -2.76 0.81 -18.36
N ALA A 15 -1.90 1.75 -18.79
CA ALA A 15 -0.75 2.15 -17.99
C ALA A 15 -1.24 2.77 -16.65
N PRO A 16 -0.68 2.34 -15.51
CA PRO A 16 -1.05 2.91 -14.21
C PRO A 16 -0.69 4.40 -14.17
N THR A 17 -1.60 5.22 -13.66
CA THR A 17 -1.35 6.65 -13.46
C THR A 17 -0.65 6.87 -12.13
N ARG A 18 0.56 7.42 -12.16
CA ARG A 18 1.27 7.85 -10.95
C ARG A 18 0.87 9.28 -10.60
N HIS A 19 0.28 9.46 -9.42
CA HIS A 19 -0.03 10.78 -8.89
C HIS A 19 1.21 11.39 -8.20
N PRO A 20 1.63 12.61 -8.56
CA PRO A 20 2.73 13.29 -7.87
C PRO A 20 2.43 13.51 -6.39
N LEU A 21 3.47 13.42 -5.55
CA LEU A 21 3.37 13.81 -4.14
C LEU A 21 3.25 15.34 -4.03
N ASP A 22 2.30 15.80 -3.23
CA ASP A 22 2.08 17.23 -2.95
C ASP A 22 3.06 17.76 -1.89
N TRP A 23 4.37 17.66 -2.19
CA TRP A 23 5.45 17.97 -1.23
C TRP A 23 5.58 19.46 -0.92
N GLN A 24 4.94 20.33 -1.70
CA GLN A 24 4.91 21.77 -1.47
C GLN A 24 3.80 22.19 -0.51
N ASN A 25 2.89 21.28 -0.19
CA ASN A 25 1.86 21.51 0.80
C ASN A 25 2.50 21.77 2.17
N PRO A 26 2.12 22.85 2.89
CA PRO A 26 2.60 23.08 4.25
C PRO A 26 2.33 21.92 5.22
N ALA A 27 1.28 21.12 4.95
CA ALA A 27 0.93 19.95 5.73
C ALA A 27 1.73 18.67 5.36
N PHE A 28 2.56 18.70 4.32
CA PHE A 28 3.28 17.50 3.86
C PHE A 28 4.20 16.89 4.92
N HIS A 29 4.72 17.72 5.82
CA HIS A 29 5.60 17.30 6.90
C HIS A 29 4.87 17.07 8.23
N ASP A 30 3.53 17.09 8.25
CA ASP A 30 2.76 16.78 9.46
C ASP A 30 2.96 15.30 9.87
N PRO A 31 3.56 15.02 11.04
CA PRO A 31 3.77 13.66 11.52
C PRO A 31 2.47 12.87 11.68
N ALA A 32 1.35 13.53 12.02
CA ALA A 32 0.07 12.86 12.18
C ALA A 32 -0.47 12.40 10.81
N ALA A 33 -0.41 13.27 9.81
CA ALA A 33 -0.75 12.93 8.43
C ALA A 33 0.12 11.80 7.87
N LEU A 34 1.45 11.85 8.11
CA LEU A 34 2.36 10.78 7.71
C LEU A 34 1.98 9.45 8.35
N THR A 35 1.68 9.45 9.65
CA THR A 35 1.32 8.22 10.37
C THR A 35 0.04 7.61 9.81
N GLY A 36 -0.97 8.44 9.50
CA GLY A 36 -2.21 7.98 8.85
C GLY A 36 -1.97 7.42 7.44
N GLU A 37 -1.06 8.01 6.68
CA GLU A 37 -0.70 7.51 5.35
C GLU A 37 0.08 6.18 5.42
N LEU A 38 0.98 6.02 6.39
CA LEU A 38 1.66 4.75 6.65
C LEU A 38 0.66 3.65 7.04
N GLU A 39 -0.29 3.95 7.93
CA GLU A 39 -1.35 3.04 8.33
C GLU A 39 -2.19 2.58 7.12
N ARG A 40 -2.55 3.52 6.23
CA ARG A 40 -3.25 3.23 4.97
C ARG A 40 -2.44 2.31 4.04
N VAL A 41 -1.16 2.64 3.82
CA VAL A 41 -0.27 1.86 2.94
C VAL A 41 -0.04 0.46 3.49
N PHE A 42 0.25 0.33 4.78
CA PHE A 42 0.46 -0.96 5.43
C PHE A 42 -0.81 -1.82 5.42
N GLY A 43 -1.99 -1.21 5.59
CA GLY A 43 -3.27 -1.90 5.41
C GLY A 43 -3.43 -2.49 4.01
N ILE A 44 -3.07 -1.73 2.96
CA ILE A 44 -3.09 -2.24 1.58
C ILE A 44 -2.08 -3.38 1.39
N CYS A 45 -0.86 -3.23 1.93
CA CYS A 45 0.15 -4.27 1.88
C CYS A 45 -0.35 -5.57 2.54
N HIS A 46 -0.92 -5.47 3.74
CA HIS A 46 -1.44 -6.60 4.50
C HIS A 46 -2.64 -7.28 3.82
N GLY A 47 -3.55 -6.51 3.22
CA GLY A 47 -4.74 -7.03 2.56
C GLY A 47 -4.49 -7.62 1.16
N CYS A 48 -3.68 -6.96 0.34
CA CYS A 48 -3.52 -7.35 -1.07
C CYS A 48 -2.49 -8.48 -1.28
N ARG A 49 -1.39 -8.48 -0.51
CA ARG A 49 -0.30 -9.49 -0.52
C ARG A 49 0.27 -9.87 -1.91
N ARG A 50 -0.04 -9.12 -2.97
CA ARG A 50 0.38 -9.44 -4.35
C ARG A 50 1.89 -9.32 -4.57
N CYS A 51 2.56 -8.54 -3.72
CA CYS A 51 3.98 -8.22 -3.84
C CYS A 51 4.86 -8.94 -2.81
N VAL A 52 4.34 -9.96 -2.10
CA VAL A 52 5.06 -10.60 -0.97
C VAL A 52 6.45 -11.11 -1.35
N ASN A 53 6.60 -11.67 -2.55
CA ASN A 53 7.91 -12.16 -3.02
C ASN A 53 8.83 -11.07 -3.57
N LEU A 54 8.33 -9.84 -3.72
CA LEU A 54 9.04 -8.73 -4.38
C LEU A 54 9.48 -7.65 -3.39
N CYS A 55 8.85 -7.56 -2.23
CA CYS A 55 9.12 -6.50 -1.26
C CYS A 55 9.72 -7.06 0.04
N ILE A 56 10.92 -6.55 0.36
CA ILE A 56 11.72 -6.99 1.51
C ILE A 56 11.16 -6.54 2.86
N ALA A 57 10.23 -5.57 2.89
CA ALA A 57 9.61 -5.07 4.11
C ALA A 57 8.47 -5.95 4.64
N PHE A 58 7.96 -6.88 3.81
CA PHE A 58 6.82 -7.73 4.18
C PHE A 58 7.06 -8.63 5.38
N PRO A 59 8.20 -9.33 5.52
CA PRO A 59 8.47 -10.14 6.70
C PRO A 59 8.32 -9.33 7.99
N THR A 60 8.94 -8.15 8.04
CA THR A 60 8.82 -7.27 9.22
C THR A 60 7.41 -6.76 9.44
N LEU A 61 6.68 -6.37 8.38
CA LEU A 61 5.28 -5.94 8.53
C LEU A 61 4.40 -7.07 9.05
N PHE A 62 4.55 -8.30 8.55
CA PHE A 62 3.74 -9.44 8.97
C PHE A 62 4.08 -9.90 10.38
N ASP A 63 5.36 -9.94 10.76
CA ASP A 63 5.77 -10.26 12.13
C ASP A 63 5.13 -9.29 13.14
N LEU A 64 5.07 -8.00 12.81
CA LEU A 64 4.43 -6.99 13.67
C LEU A 64 2.90 -7.17 13.75
N VAL A 65 2.24 -7.48 12.63
CA VAL A 65 0.80 -7.70 12.60
C VAL A 65 0.42 -8.99 13.34
N ASP A 66 1.16 -10.07 13.12
CA ASP A 66 0.90 -11.37 13.76
C ASP A 66 1.16 -11.32 15.28
N ALA A 67 2.02 -10.40 15.74
CA ALA A 67 2.23 -10.12 17.16
C ALA A 67 1.23 -9.12 17.77
N SER A 68 0.34 -8.54 16.95
CA SER A 68 -0.59 -7.49 17.36
C SER A 68 -1.86 -8.07 18.00
N PRO A 69 -2.56 -7.33 18.88
CA PRO A 69 -3.79 -7.82 19.51
C PRO A 69 -4.96 -8.04 18.54
N THR A 70 -4.99 -7.32 17.43
CA THR A 70 -6.09 -7.36 16.46
C THR A 70 -5.79 -8.29 15.27
N LEU A 71 -4.53 -8.72 15.12
CA LEU A 71 -4.01 -9.39 13.92
C LEU A 71 -4.18 -8.55 12.65
N GLU A 72 -4.36 -7.24 12.82
CA GLU A 72 -4.50 -6.25 11.76
C GLU A 72 -3.52 -5.10 12.02
N VAL A 73 -3.38 -4.21 11.03
CA VAL A 73 -2.43 -3.09 11.07
C VAL A 73 -2.77 -2.05 12.15
N ASP A 74 -4.05 -1.94 12.52
CA ASP A 74 -4.54 -1.05 13.58
C ASP A 74 -4.06 -1.46 14.99
N GLY A 75 -3.70 -2.73 15.18
CA GLY A 75 -3.15 -3.27 16.42
C GLY A 75 -1.64 -3.09 16.55
N VAL A 76 -0.94 -2.67 15.49
CA VAL A 76 0.52 -2.49 15.50
C VAL A 76 0.88 -1.17 16.17
N ASP A 77 1.90 -1.19 17.05
CA ASP A 77 2.44 0.03 17.65
C ASP A 77 2.97 0.98 16.55
N LYS A 78 2.47 2.22 16.55
CA LYS A 78 2.88 3.27 15.59
C LYS A 78 4.37 3.59 15.69
N GLY A 79 5.00 3.40 16.86
CA GLY A 79 6.45 3.53 17.01
C GLY A 79 7.24 2.47 16.21
N ASP A 80 6.64 1.30 15.98
CA ASP A 80 7.26 0.20 15.26
C ASP A 80 7.15 0.33 13.74
N TYR A 81 6.35 1.27 13.23
CA TYR A 81 6.29 1.57 11.80
C TYR A 81 7.66 1.90 11.22
N ARG A 82 8.56 2.47 12.04
CA ARG A 82 9.95 2.77 11.66
C ARG A 82 10.70 1.52 11.15
N LYS A 83 10.44 0.35 11.76
CA LYS A 83 11.08 -0.92 11.39
C LYS A 83 10.71 -1.35 9.97
N VAL A 84 9.47 -1.09 9.56
CA VAL A 84 8.97 -1.39 8.21
C VAL A 84 9.50 -0.37 7.21
N ILE A 85 9.46 0.94 7.53
CA ILE A 85 9.86 1.97 6.57
C ILE A 85 11.37 1.96 6.26
N ASP A 86 12.23 1.46 7.16
CA ASP A 86 13.67 1.31 6.88
C ASP A 86 13.95 0.34 5.73
N GLN A 87 12.99 -0.52 5.39
CA GLN A 87 13.07 -1.49 4.29
C GLN A 87 12.12 -1.13 3.13
N CYS A 88 11.33 -0.07 3.27
CA CYS A 88 10.32 0.32 2.31
C CYS A 88 10.90 1.22 1.21
N TYR A 89 10.56 0.91 -0.04
CA TYR A 89 10.96 1.70 -1.22
C TYR A 89 9.78 2.38 -1.92
N LEU A 90 8.63 2.51 -1.24
CA LEU A 90 7.42 3.21 -1.72
C LEU A 90 6.94 2.69 -3.10
N CYS A 91 6.70 1.39 -3.20
CA CYS A 91 6.26 0.75 -4.44
C CYS A 91 4.83 1.15 -4.84
N ASP A 92 4.56 1.16 -6.14
CA ASP A 92 3.24 1.36 -6.74
C ASP A 92 2.59 0.04 -7.22
N MET A 93 3.20 -1.10 -6.92
CA MET A 93 2.77 -2.41 -7.45
C MET A 93 1.43 -2.91 -6.90
N CYS A 94 1.04 -2.47 -5.69
CA CYS A 94 -0.27 -2.77 -5.08
C CYS A 94 -1.35 -1.73 -5.45
N TYR A 95 -0.99 -0.70 -6.22
CA TYR A 95 -1.91 0.34 -6.66
C TYR A 95 -2.61 -0.12 -7.94
N MET A 96 -3.82 -0.65 -7.80
CA MET A 96 -4.71 -0.91 -8.94
C MET A 96 -5.52 0.37 -9.21
N THR A 97 -5.40 0.92 -10.43
CA THR A 97 -6.26 2.00 -10.94
C THR A 97 -7.50 1.45 -11.62
#